data_AF-A0A0L8BN23-F1
#
_entry.id   AF-A0A0L8BN23-F1
#
_cell.length_a   1.000
_cell.length_b   1.000
_cell.length_c   1.000
_cell.angle_alpha   90.00
_cell.angle_beta   90.00
_cell.angle_gamma   90.00
#
_symmetry.space_group_name_H-M   'P 1'
#
loop_
_entity.id
_entity.type
_entity.pdbx_description
1 polymer ?
#
loop_
_entity_poly.entity_id
_entity_poly.type
_entity_poly.pdbx_seq_one_letter_code
_entity_poly.pdbx_strand_id
1 'polypeptide(L)'
;MFLPRRFLSVSLLSVLVMVCLVGIERSLFGVRYFSERMPQVEPYNLWHAWVALSLSLAAIQGFTRDASWLGTPVLRLASRRELWICIAMLVFSAAAALLFTVDAAIFSALAREDNIFEWLSALLIFASSAFFASAAIGQLRFAYGGAGRIAWLAACAAAFFSLVLFIVGMEEISWMQRLFSISTPDALLGLNKQQELNLHNISTGSSELLYYAGSFVLLTLAPFIWLYLRKGFALGRLEAFAPSVLVLAASAPMAAFNSDNWSMLPTQMMVMMTVIILLVVADLALRSGLWREFTVLTAAAILIVAIQELFVLQAHELVRIWDPTEYKELFIAVGLAIYGYETWSRLRSSAPTTELRIGRRSMAG
;
A
#
# COMPACT_ATOMS: atom_id res chain seq x y z
N MET A 1 -14.73 -7.61 22.62
CA MET A 1 -14.23 -6.57 21.70
C MET A 1 -12.72 -6.71 21.63
N PHE A 2 -12.16 -7.05 20.47
CA PHE A 2 -10.70 -7.13 20.30
C PHE A 2 -10.13 -5.71 20.31
N LEU A 3 -9.24 -5.40 21.24
CA LEU A 3 -8.54 -4.13 21.32
C LEU A 3 -7.03 -4.42 21.42
N PRO A 4 -6.24 -4.15 20.37
CA PRO A 4 -4.81 -4.47 20.35
C PRO A 4 -4.02 -3.42 21.14
N ARG A 5 -4.10 -3.49 22.48
CA ARG A 5 -3.54 -2.50 23.42
C ARG A 5 -2.07 -2.21 23.16
N ARG A 6 -1.23 -3.21 22.95
CA ARG A 6 0.21 -3.03 22.71
C ARG A 6 0.46 -2.33 21.38
N PHE A 7 -0.24 -2.73 20.32
CA PHE A 7 -0.15 -2.05 19.02
C PHE A 7 -0.56 -0.57 19.13
N LEU A 8 -1.65 -0.29 19.84
CA LEU A 8 -2.13 1.08 20.06
C LEU A 8 -1.15 1.90 20.90
N SER A 9 -0.57 1.32 21.96
CA SER A 9 0.46 1.98 22.77
C SER A 9 1.70 2.31 21.97
N VAL A 10 2.19 1.40 21.11
CA VAL A 10 3.33 1.68 20.24
C VAL A 10 2.98 2.70 19.16
N SER A 11 1.76 2.67 18.61
CA SER A 11 1.30 3.67 17.65
C SER A 11 1.28 5.07 18.26
N LEU A 12 0.75 5.20 19.49
CA LEU A 12 0.77 6.46 20.23
C LEU A 12 2.20 6.92 20.52
N LEU A 13 3.08 6.02 20.95
CA LEU A 13 4.50 6.31 21.15
C LEU A 13 5.16 6.79 19.86
N SER A 14 4.84 6.18 18.72
CA SER A 14 5.38 6.56 17.41
C SER A 14 4.96 7.98 17.01
N VAL A 15 3.70 8.36 17.28
CA VAL A 15 3.23 9.74 17.07
C VAL A 15 3.97 10.72 17.97
N LEU A 16 4.18 10.38 19.25
CA LEU A 16 4.95 11.25 20.17
C LEU A 16 6.40 11.41 19.70
N VAL A 17 7.06 10.32 19.31
CA VAL A 17 8.42 10.33 18.76
C VAL A 17 8.48 11.18 17.49
N MET A 18 7.51 11.04 16.58
CA MET A 18 7.41 11.87 15.37
C MET A 18 7.34 13.36 15.72
N VAL A 19 6.48 13.76 16.66
CA VAL A 19 6.35 15.15 17.11
C VAL A 19 7.67 15.67 17.68
N CYS A 20 8.37 14.86 18.48
CA CYS A 20 9.69 15.21 19.00
C CYS A 20 10.73 15.38 17.88
N LEU A 21 10.77 14.47 16.91
CA LEU A 21 11.69 14.54 15.77
C LEU A 21 11.42 15.77 14.90
N VAL A 22 10.15 16.08 14.60
CA VAL A 22 9.77 17.33 13.92
C VAL A 22 10.30 18.55 14.67
N GLY A 23 10.20 18.56 16.00
CA GLY A 23 10.73 19.63 16.85
C GLY A 23 12.25 19.74 16.79
N ILE A 24 12.96 18.61 16.88
CA ILE A 24 14.43 18.54 16.77
C ILE A 24 14.88 19.03 15.40
N GLU A 25 14.28 18.53 14.32
CA GLU A 25 14.69 18.89 12.96
C GLU A 25 14.46 20.37 12.64
N ARG A 26 13.32 20.90 13.09
CA ARG A 26 13.02 22.32 12.93
C ARG A 26 13.96 23.21 13.74
N SER A 27 14.32 22.81 14.96
CA SER A 27 15.10 23.65 15.89
C SER A 27 16.61 23.57 15.65
N LEU A 28 17.15 22.38 15.36
CA LEU A 28 18.59 22.16 15.21
C LEU A 28 19.06 22.28 13.76
N PHE A 29 18.26 21.83 12.79
CA PHE A 29 18.66 21.79 11.38
C PHE A 29 17.92 22.83 10.53
N GLY A 30 16.88 23.49 11.07
CA GLY A 30 16.08 24.48 10.34
C GLY A 30 15.27 23.88 9.19
N VAL A 31 15.09 22.56 9.15
CA VAL A 31 14.46 21.86 8.02
C VAL A 31 12.95 21.76 8.20
N ARG A 32 12.22 21.79 7.07
CA ARG A 32 10.78 21.47 7.03
C ARG A 32 10.63 19.95 6.94
N TYR A 33 9.98 19.35 7.93
CA TYR A 33 9.86 17.89 8.05
C TYR A 33 9.19 17.21 6.84
N PHE A 34 8.16 17.83 6.27
CA PHE A 34 7.43 17.33 5.10
C PHE A 34 7.97 17.98 3.82
N SER A 35 9.24 17.72 3.51
CA SER A 35 9.84 18.15 2.24
C SER A 35 10.66 17.03 1.62
N GLU A 36 10.53 16.88 0.30
CA GLU A 36 11.40 16.03 -0.49
C GLU A 36 12.84 16.51 -0.34
N ARG A 37 13.74 15.59 0.02
CA ARG A 37 15.17 15.89 0.15
C ARG A 37 16.02 14.68 -0.11
N MET A 38 17.24 14.91 -0.57
CA MET A 38 18.19 13.83 -0.82
C MET A 38 18.42 13.03 0.47
N PRO A 39 18.31 11.70 0.41
CA PRO A 39 18.62 10.87 1.56
C PRO A 39 20.09 11.04 1.93
N GLN A 40 20.36 11.06 3.23
CA GLN A 40 21.70 11.25 3.78
C GLN A 40 22.06 10.07 4.68
N VAL A 41 23.34 9.68 4.67
CA VAL A 41 23.88 8.58 5.48
C VAL A 41 24.74 9.11 6.63
N GLU A 42 24.28 10.20 7.25
CA GLU A 42 24.94 10.80 8.41
C GLU A 42 24.52 10.11 9.72
N PRO A 43 25.30 10.23 10.82
CA PRO A 43 24.98 9.59 12.10
C PRO A 43 23.56 9.86 12.62
N TYR A 44 23.04 11.08 12.42
CA TYR A 44 21.67 11.43 12.79
C TYR A 44 20.63 10.61 12.01
N ASN A 45 20.80 10.50 10.69
CA ASN A 45 19.89 9.77 9.81
C ASN A 45 19.92 8.26 10.08
N LEU A 46 21.10 7.71 10.39
CA LEU A 46 21.24 6.32 10.81
C LEU A 46 20.52 6.07 12.14
N TRP A 47 20.70 6.94 13.13
CA TRP A 47 19.98 6.86 14.41
C TRP A 47 18.46 6.98 14.21
N HIS A 48 18.01 7.90 13.36
CA HIS A 48 16.60 8.07 13.02
C HIS A 48 16.01 6.78 12.40
N ALA A 49 16.73 6.15 11.47
CA ALA A 49 16.34 4.86 10.90
C ALA A 49 16.30 3.73 11.94
N TRP A 50 17.25 3.70 12.89
CA TRP A 50 17.22 2.76 14.02
C TRP A 50 15.99 2.92 14.91
N VAL A 51 15.58 4.18 15.18
CA VAL A 51 14.35 4.48 15.91
C VAL A 51 13.12 3.98 15.14
N ALA A 52 13.03 4.27 13.85
CA ALA A 52 11.96 3.78 12.98
C ALA A 52 11.86 2.25 12.98
N LEU A 53 12.99 1.55 12.90
CA LEU A 53 13.05 0.08 12.91
C LEU A 53 12.56 -0.49 14.24
N SER A 54 13.00 0.11 15.34
CA SER A 54 12.63 -0.30 16.69
C SER A 54 11.11 -0.14 16.93
N LEU A 55 10.54 0.99 16.51
CA LEU A 55 9.10 1.23 16.59
C LEU A 55 8.31 0.27 15.70
N SER A 56 8.79 0.03 14.48
CA SER A 56 8.16 -0.90 13.53
C SER A 56 8.12 -2.34 14.07
N LEU A 57 9.24 -2.83 14.62
CA LEU A 57 9.32 -4.13 15.28
C LEU A 57 8.37 -4.20 16.48
N ALA A 58 8.40 -3.19 17.35
CA ALA A 58 7.52 -3.14 18.51
C ALA A 58 6.03 -3.12 18.12
N ALA A 59 5.66 -2.42 17.04
CA ALA A 59 4.29 -2.34 16.56
C ALA A 59 3.81 -3.71 16.05
N ILE A 60 4.54 -4.34 15.13
CA ILE A 60 4.16 -5.63 14.56
C ILE A 60 4.20 -6.74 15.61
N GLN A 61 5.22 -6.76 16.48
CA GLN A 61 5.29 -7.71 17.59
C GLN A 61 4.16 -7.49 18.61
N GLY A 62 3.84 -6.23 18.92
CA GLY A 62 2.73 -5.85 19.78
C GLY A 62 1.40 -6.37 19.24
N PHE A 63 1.14 -6.13 17.95
CA PHE A 63 -0.07 -6.62 17.28
C PHE A 63 -0.16 -8.15 17.27
N THR A 64 0.88 -8.85 16.83
CA THR A 64 0.87 -10.32 16.74
C THR A 64 0.69 -10.99 18.10
N ARG A 65 1.28 -10.45 19.17
CA ARG A 65 1.06 -10.91 20.54
C ARG A 65 -0.35 -10.61 21.06
N ASP A 66 -0.92 -9.47 20.68
CA ASP A 66 -2.29 -9.15 21.06
C ASP A 66 -3.29 -9.99 20.29
N ALA A 67 -2.99 -10.34 19.04
CA ALA A 67 -3.87 -11.15 18.20
C ALA A 67 -3.76 -12.66 18.47
N SER A 68 -2.73 -13.14 19.18
CA SER A 68 -2.47 -14.58 19.34
C SER A 68 -3.59 -15.36 20.02
N TRP A 69 -4.42 -14.71 20.86
CA TRP A 69 -5.57 -15.36 21.50
C TRP A 69 -6.74 -15.64 20.54
N LEU A 70 -6.77 -14.99 19.38
CA LEU A 70 -7.74 -15.27 18.30
C LEU A 70 -7.42 -16.58 17.55
N GLY A 71 -6.32 -17.23 17.91
CA GLY A 71 -5.83 -18.46 17.31
C GLY A 71 -4.76 -18.24 16.26
N THR A 72 -4.25 -19.34 15.71
CA THR A 72 -3.22 -19.26 14.66
C THR A 72 -3.84 -18.71 13.36
N PRO A 73 -3.24 -17.68 12.73
CA PRO A 73 -3.66 -17.26 11.40
C PRO A 73 -3.52 -18.42 10.42
N VAL A 74 -4.41 -18.49 9.44
CA VAL A 74 -4.36 -19.54 8.40
C VAL A 74 -4.13 -18.86 7.06
N LEU A 75 -2.98 -19.15 6.46
CA LEU A 75 -2.68 -18.73 5.10
C LEU A 75 -3.34 -19.70 4.12
N ARG A 76 -3.98 -19.16 3.08
CA ARG A 76 -4.49 -19.99 1.97
C ARG A 76 -3.36 -20.28 0.99
N LEU A 77 -3.38 -21.46 0.39
CA LEU A 77 -2.52 -21.77 -0.75
C LEU A 77 -2.86 -20.83 -1.91
N ALA A 78 -1.84 -20.17 -2.47
CA ALA A 78 -2.01 -19.30 -3.62
C ALA A 78 -2.25 -20.15 -4.88
N SER A 79 -3.18 -19.71 -5.73
CA SER A 79 -3.32 -20.30 -7.06
C SER A 79 -2.08 -19.98 -7.91
N ARG A 80 -1.84 -20.77 -8.97
CA ARG A 80 -0.71 -20.53 -9.88
C ARG A 80 -0.73 -19.11 -10.47
N ARG A 81 -1.92 -18.61 -10.81
CA ARG A 81 -2.09 -17.25 -11.37
C ARG A 81 -1.65 -16.18 -10.38
N GLU A 82 -2.05 -16.32 -9.12
CA GLU A 82 -1.70 -15.37 -8.06
C GLU A 82 -0.21 -15.33 -7.80
N LEU A 83 0.43 -16.52 -7.76
CA LEU A 83 1.87 -16.61 -7.61
C LEU A 83 2.62 -15.92 -8.77
N TRP A 84 2.16 -16.13 -10.00
CA TRP A 84 2.74 -15.47 -11.17
C TRP A 84 2.56 -13.96 -11.18
N ILE A 85 1.43 -13.45 -10.67
CA ILE A 85 1.23 -12.00 -10.49
C ILE A 85 2.29 -11.45 -9.51
N CYS A 86 2.47 -12.08 -8.36
CA CYS A 86 3.48 -11.65 -7.39
C CYS A 86 4.90 -11.69 -8.00
N ILE A 87 5.27 -12.78 -8.69
CA ILE A 87 6.57 -12.90 -9.35
C ILE A 87 6.75 -11.81 -10.42
N ALA A 88 5.73 -11.54 -11.23
CA ALA A 88 5.79 -10.48 -12.24
C ALA A 88 6.04 -9.10 -11.61
N MET A 89 5.41 -8.80 -10.47
CA MET A 89 5.65 -7.54 -9.75
C MET A 89 7.07 -7.44 -9.20
N LEU A 90 7.63 -8.54 -8.68
CA LEU A 90 9.03 -8.57 -8.22
C LEU A 90 10.02 -8.42 -9.38
N VAL A 91 9.77 -9.09 -10.51
CA VAL A 91 10.60 -8.96 -11.70
C VAL A 91 10.54 -7.52 -12.23
N PHE A 92 9.35 -6.92 -12.26
CA PHE A 92 9.19 -5.53 -12.69
C PHE A 92 9.93 -4.56 -11.77
N SER A 93 9.84 -4.71 -10.44
CA SER A 93 10.59 -3.85 -9.51
C SER A 93 12.10 -4.01 -9.64
N ALA A 94 12.59 -5.24 -9.82
CA ALA A 94 14.01 -5.48 -10.07
C ALA A 94 14.47 -4.87 -11.40
N ALA A 95 13.66 -4.98 -12.45
CA ALA A 95 13.94 -4.38 -13.75
C ALA A 95 13.97 -2.85 -13.70
N ALA A 96 13.05 -2.22 -12.97
CA ALA A 96 13.03 -0.78 -12.76
C ALA A 96 14.29 -0.30 -12.00
N ALA A 97 14.68 -1.01 -10.94
CA ALA A 97 15.91 -0.72 -10.21
C ALA A 97 17.18 -0.92 -11.07
N LEU A 98 17.22 -1.97 -11.90
CA LEU A 98 18.30 -2.19 -12.84
C LEU A 98 18.35 -1.08 -13.90
N LEU A 99 17.20 -0.67 -14.44
CA LEU A 99 17.11 0.42 -15.41
C LEU A 99 17.70 1.71 -14.86
N PHE A 100 17.38 2.05 -13.61
CA PHE A 100 18.00 3.19 -12.92
C PHE A 100 19.53 3.11 -12.93
N THR A 101 20.12 1.94 -12.62
CA THR A 101 21.58 1.78 -12.58
C THR A 101 22.26 1.78 -13.96
N VAL A 102 21.54 1.44 -15.02
CA VAL A 102 22.08 1.34 -16.38
C VAL A 102 21.88 2.65 -17.14
N ASP A 103 20.72 3.28 -17.00
CA ASP A 103 20.35 4.51 -17.69
C ASP A 103 19.31 5.31 -16.86
N ALA A 104 19.82 6.18 -15.99
CA ALA A 104 19.00 7.07 -15.17
C ALA A 104 18.17 8.05 -16.01
N ALA A 105 18.58 8.37 -17.24
CA ALA A 105 17.85 9.27 -18.12
C ALA A 105 16.59 8.60 -18.68
N ILE A 106 16.67 7.34 -19.11
CA ILE A 106 15.49 6.56 -19.51
C ILE A 106 14.58 6.29 -18.29
N PHE A 107 15.17 5.93 -17.15
CA PHE A 107 14.41 5.75 -15.90
C PHE A 107 13.58 7.01 -15.57
N SER A 108 14.18 8.19 -15.68
CA SER A 108 13.51 9.48 -15.47
C SER A 108 12.47 9.77 -16.56
N ALA A 109 12.78 9.51 -17.83
CA ALA A 109 11.89 9.79 -18.96
C ALA A 109 10.55 9.04 -18.85
N LEU A 110 10.56 7.79 -18.40
CA LEU A 110 9.35 7.00 -18.20
C LEU A 110 8.47 7.52 -17.05
N ALA A 111 9.09 8.17 -16.06
CA ALA A 111 8.47 8.73 -14.87
C ALA A 111 8.06 10.21 -15.05
N ARG A 112 8.15 10.78 -16.26
CA ARG A 112 7.70 12.18 -16.46
C ARG A 112 6.18 12.26 -16.45
N GLU A 113 5.67 13.46 -16.16
CA GLU A 113 4.26 13.78 -16.42
C GLU A 113 3.91 13.50 -17.88
N ASP A 114 2.66 13.13 -18.12
CA ASP A 114 2.11 12.71 -19.41
C ASP A 114 2.79 11.50 -20.07
N ASN A 115 3.61 10.74 -19.32
CA ASN A 115 4.25 9.53 -19.81
C ASN A 115 3.56 8.24 -19.35
N ILE A 116 4.14 7.12 -19.75
CA ILE A 116 3.52 5.80 -19.65
C ILE A 116 3.11 5.41 -18.22
N PHE A 117 3.86 5.82 -17.18
CA PHE A 117 3.54 5.42 -15.81
C PHE A 117 2.36 6.20 -15.22
N GLU A 118 2.31 7.53 -15.37
CA GLU A 118 1.14 8.35 -14.97
C GLU A 118 -0.15 7.82 -15.62
N TRP A 119 -0.14 7.62 -16.95
CA TRP A 119 -1.30 7.10 -17.68
C TRP A 119 -1.69 5.68 -17.25
N LEU A 120 -0.71 4.80 -17.00
CA LEU A 120 -0.98 3.43 -16.57
C LEU A 120 -1.51 3.38 -15.14
N SER A 121 -0.96 4.18 -14.24
CA SER A 121 -1.44 4.37 -12.86
C SER A 121 -2.90 4.84 -12.88
N ALA A 122 -3.20 5.92 -13.60
CA ALA A 122 -4.55 6.44 -13.75
C ALA A 122 -5.51 5.40 -14.31
N LEU A 123 -5.14 4.68 -15.38
CA LEU A 123 -5.97 3.64 -15.98
C LEU A 123 -6.29 2.49 -15.00
N LEU A 124 -5.31 2.04 -14.23
CA LEU A 124 -5.48 0.99 -13.22
C LEU A 124 -6.38 1.47 -12.06
N ILE A 125 -6.23 2.72 -11.63
CA ILE A 125 -7.09 3.34 -10.61
C ILE A 125 -8.53 3.46 -11.13
N PHE A 126 -8.74 3.90 -12.38
CA PHE A 126 -10.06 3.92 -13.01
C PHE A 126 -10.66 2.53 -13.17
N ALA A 127 -9.86 1.51 -13.52
CA ALA A 127 -10.32 0.13 -13.56
C ALA A 127 -10.80 -0.33 -12.17
N SER A 128 -10.06 0.00 -11.10
CA SER A 128 -10.51 -0.25 -9.73
C SER A 128 -11.82 0.45 -9.40
N SER A 129 -11.93 1.74 -9.73
CA SER A 129 -13.17 2.51 -9.56
C SER A 129 -14.36 1.87 -10.29
N ALA A 130 -14.16 1.38 -11.52
CA ALA A 130 -15.19 0.70 -12.30
C ALA A 130 -15.62 -0.65 -11.68
N PHE A 131 -14.68 -1.42 -11.11
CA PHE A 131 -15.02 -2.63 -10.36
C PHE A 131 -15.86 -2.31 -9.13
N PHE A 132 -15.52 -1.26 -8.38
CA PHE A 132 -16.31 -0.82 -7.24
C PHE A 132 -17.68 -0.27 -7.63
N ALA A 133 -17.79 0.48 -8.72
CA ALA A 133 -19.08 0.94 -9.26
C ALA A 133 -19.97 -0.26 -9.63
N SER A 134 -19.40 -1.26 -10.30
CA SER A 134 -20.09 -2.49 -10.67
C SER A 134 -20.55 -3.28 -9.42
N ALA A 135 -19.71 -3.33 -8.38
CA ALA A 135 -20.05 -3.94 -7.11
C ALA A 135 -21.19 -3.19 -6.41
N ALA A 136 -21.15 -1.86 -6.38
CA ALA A 136 -22.18 -1.02 -5.80
C ALA A 136 -23.53 -1.24 -6.49
N ILE A 137 -23.57 -1.22 -7.82
CA ILE A 137 -24.79 -1.50 -8.61
C ILE A 137 -25.34 -2.89 -8.29
N GLY A 138 -24.46 -3.91 -8.24
CA GLY A 138 -24.86 -5.27 -7.89
C GLY A 138 -25.46 -5.37 -6.48
N GLN A 139 -24.86 -4.69 -5.50
CA GLN A 139 -25.35 -4.68 -4.12
C GLN A 139 -26.64 -3.88 -3.95
N LEU A 140 -26.81 -2.76 -4.66
CA LEU A 140 -28.07 -2.01 -4.68
C LEU A 140 -29.21 -2.88 -5.19
N ARG A 141 -29.04 -3.55 -6.33
CA ARG A 141 -30.05 -4.47 -6.87
C ARG A 141 -30.40 -5.58 -5.89
N PHE A 142 -29.39 -6.16 -5.23
CA PHE A 142 -29.59 -7.18 -4.22
C PHE A 142 -30.34 -6.65 -2.98
N ALA A 143 -30.03 -5.43 -2.54
CA ALA A 143 -30.68 -4.77 -1.42
C ALA A 143 -32.16 -4.45 -1.70
N TYR A 144 -32.47 -3.94 -2.89
CA TYR A 144 -33.85 -3.75 -3.35
C TYR A 144 -34.63 -5.06 -3.49
N GLY A 145 -33.95 -6.18 -3.74
CA GLY A 145 -34.53 -7.52 -3.72
C GLY A 145 -34.82 -8.09 -2.32
N GLY A 146 -34.67 -7.30 -1.25
CA GLY A 146 -35.00 -7.70 0.13
C GLY A 146 -33.84 -8.23 0.97
N ALA A 147 -32.58 -8.09 0.53
CA ALA A 147 -31.40 -8.65 1.21
C ALA A 147 -30.97 -7.97 2.53
N GLY A 148 -31.80 -7.09 3.08
CA GLY A 148 -31.59 -6.45 4.39
C GLY A 148 -30.47 -5.39 4.43
N ARG A 149 -30.21 -4.86 5.63
CA ARG A 149 -29.34 -3.70 5.87
C ARG A 149 -27.88 -3.89 5.45
N ILE A 150 -27.35 -5.11 5.52
CA ILE A 150 -25.94 -5.40 5.20
C ILE A 150 -25.66 -5.17 3.70
N ALA A 151 -26.62 -5.49 2.82
CA ALA A 151 -26.49 -5.23 1.39
C ALA A 151 -26.43 -3.72 1.06
N TRP A 152 -27.24 -2.91 1.76
CA TRP A 152 -27.16 -1.45 1.67
C TRP A 152 -25.81 -0.90 2.13
N LEU A 153 -25.29 -1.40 3.26
CA LEU A 153 -23.96 -0.98 3.74
C LEU A 153 -22.85 -1.35 2.75
N ALA A 154 -22.90 -2.56 2.18
CA ALA A 154 -21.96 -2.98 1.15
C ALA A 154 -22.08 -2.13 -0.13
N ALA A 155 -23.30 -1.76 -0.53
CA ALA A 155 -23.53 -0.85 -1.66
C ALA A 155 -22.93 0.54 -1.40
N CYS A 156 -23.20 1.13 -0.23
CA CYS A 156 -22.65 2.43 0.15
C CYS A 156 -21.12 2.41 0.23
N ALA A 157 -20.53 1.36 0.82
CA ALA A 157 -19.08 1.21 0.88
C ALA A 157 -18.45 1.10 -0.52
N ALA A 158 -19.03 0.28 -1.41
CA ALA A 158 -18.54 0.17 -2.78
C ALA A 158 -18.70 1.47 -3.57
N ALA A 159 -19.82 2.19 -3.42
CA ALA A 159 -20.01 3.49 -4.06
C ALA A 159 -19.00 4.53 -3.56
N PHE A 160 -18.71 4.53 -2.26
CA PHE A 160 -17.69 5.39 -1.67
C PHE A 160 -16.30 5.10 -2.24
N PHE A 161 -15.86 3.83 -2.25
CA PHE A 161 -14.58 3.46 -2.86
C PHE A 161 -14.52 3.84 -4.34
N SER A 162 -15.60 3.63 -5.10
CA SER A 162 -15.66 4.01 -6.51
C SER A 162 -15.45 5.52 -6.70
N LEU A 163 -16.16 6.35 -5.92
CA LEU A 163 -16.01 7.81 -6.00
C LEU A 163 -14.62 8.28 -5.60
N VAL A 164 -14.09 7.78 -4.48
CA VAL A 164 -12.75 8.15 -4.01
C VAL A 164 -11.69 7.78 -5.05
N LEU A 165 -11.72 6.55 -5.58
CA LEU A 165 -10.76 6.11 -6.59
C LEU A 165 -10.93 6.86 -7.90
N PHE A 166 -12.15 7.23 -8.28
CA PHE A 166 -12.37 8.08 -9.46
C PHE A 166 -11.69 9.45 -9.28
N ILE A 167 -11.85 10.08 -8.11
CA ILE A 167 -11.20 11.36 -7.81
C ILE A 167 -9.68 11.20 -7.81
N VAL A 168 -9.13 10.15 -7.16
CA VAL A 168 -7.67 9.89 -7.18
C VAL A 168 -7.16 9.71 -8.61
N GLY A 169 -7.85 8.94 -9.45
CA GLY A 169 -7.45 8.76 -10.85
C GLY A 169 -7.57 10.03 -11.69
N MET A 170 -8.48 10.94 -11.35
CA MET A 170 -8.55 12.26 -11.99
C MET A 170 -7.44 13.19 -11.49
N GLU A 171 -7.12 13.18 -10.20
CA GLU A 171 -5.99 13.95 -9.65
C GLU A 171 -4.66 13.53 -10.30
N GLU A 172 -4.46 12.23 -10.52
CA GLU A 172 -3.26 11.66 -11.18
C GLU A 172 -2.96 12.25 -12.56
N ILE A 173 -3.99 12.57 -13.36
CA ILE A 173 -3.85 13.12 -14.71
C ILE A 173 -4.30 14.58 -14.78
N SER A 174 -4.24 15.26 -13.64
CA SER A 174 -4.56 16.67 -13.50
C SER A 174 -5.92 17.04 -14.14
N TRP A 175 -6.91 16.19 -13.88
CA TRP A 175 -8.28 16.26 -14.37
C TRP A 175 -8.41 16.34 -15.90
N MET A 176 -7.48 15.72 -16.64
CA MET A 176 -7.38 15.79 -18.10
C MET A 176 -7.23 17.23 -18.62
N GLN A 177 -6.78 18.16 -17.78
CA GLN A 177 -6.64 19.57 -18.12
C GLN A 177 -5.81 19.76 -19.39
N ARG A 178 -4.67 19.07 -19.48
CA ARG A 178 -3.73 19.12 -20.60
C ARG A 178 -4.37 18.59 -21.89
N LEU A 179 -5.14 17.50 -21.79
CA LEU A 179 -5.84 16.89 -22.93
C LEU A 179 -6.94 17.81 -23.49
N PHE A 180 -7.67 18.51 -22.63
CA PHE A 180 -8.76 19.42 -23.04
C PHE A 180 -8.31 20.87 -23.20
N SER A 181 -7.02 21.16 -23.08
CA SER A 181 -6.46 22.52 -23.15
C SER A 181 -7.17 23.51 -22.20
N ILE A 182 -7.56 23.02 -21.02
CA ILE A 182 -8.18 23.85 -19.98
C ILE A 182 -7.06 24.68 -19.31
N SER A 183 -7.24 25.99 -19.22
CA SER A 183 -6.28 26.84 -18.52
C SER A 183 -6.42 26.69 -17.00
N THR A 184 -5.30 26.77 -16.28
CA THR A 184 -5.29 26.75 -14.82
C THR A 184 -6.02 27.98 -14.28
N PRO A 185 -7.02 27.81 -13.40
CA PRO A 185 -7.75 28.93 -12.83
C PRO A 185 -6.82 29.89 -12.06
N ASP A 186 -7.10 31.19 -12.14
CA ASP A 186 -6.31 32.23 -11.45
C ASP A 186 -6.15 31.97 -9.94
N ALA A 187 -7.17 31.38 -9.31
CA ALA A 187 -7.15 31.00 -7.90
C ALA A 187 -6.08 29.95 -7.56
N LEU A 188 -5.61 29.16 -8.54
CA LEU A 188 -4.61 28.10 -8.36
C LEU A 188 -3.20 28.51 -8.82
N LEU A 189 -3.05 29.52 -9.68
CA LEU A 189 -1.75 29.92 -10.26
C LEU A 189 -0.66 30.27 -9.24
N GLY A 190 -1.05 30.73 -8.05
CA GLY A 190 -0.13 31.08 -6.95
C GLY A 190 -0.09 30.06 -5.80
N LEU A 191 -0.93 29.02 -5.83
CA LEU A 191 -1.03 28.01 -4.77
C LEU A 191 -0.53 26.64 -5.22
N ASN A 192 -0.78 26.28 -6.48
CA ASN A 192 -0.41 25.01 -7.09
C ASN A 192 1.01 25.13 -7.67
N LYS A 193 1.96 24.31 -7.19
CA LYS A 193 3.37 24.40 -7.60
C LYS A 193 3.59 24.14 -9.09
N GLN A 194 2.79 23.28 -9.71
CA GLN A 194 2.87 22.92 -11.13
C GLN A 194 1.87 23.70 -11.99
N GLN A 195 1.11 24.63 -11.38
CA GLN A 195 0.07 25.40 -12.05
C GLN A 195 -0.92 24.49 -12.77
N GLU A 196 -1.51 23.53 -12.06
CA GLU A 196 -2.46 22.57 -12.63
C GLU A 196 -3.84 22.60 -11.94
N LEU A 197 -4.83 21.94 -12.56
CA LEU A 197 -6.20 21.76 -12.06
C LEU A 197 -6.28 20.53 -11.14
N ASN A 198 -5.31 20.36 -10.25
CA ASN A 198 -5.35 19.34 -9.22
C ASN A 198 -5.18 19.97 -7.84
N LEU A 199 -5.68 19.27 -6.83
CA LEU A 199 -5.61 19.69 -5.44
C LEU A 199 -4.34 19.17 -4.78
N HIS A 200 -3.81 18.03 -5.23
CA HIS A 200 -2.62 17.45 -4.63
C HIS A 200 -1.36 18.32 -4.76
N ASN A 201 -1.31 19.30 -5.69
CA ASN A 201 -0.17 20.19 -5.87
C ASN A 201 -0.24 21.49 -5.07
N ILE A 202 -1.34 21.72 -4.35
CA ILE A 202 -1.51 22.86 -3.43
C ILE A 202 -0.82 22.57 -2.10
N SER A 203 -0.86 21.30 -1.65
CA SER A 203 -0.32 20.86 -0.36
C SER A 203 0.49 19.56 -0.50
N THR A 204 1.32 19.48 -1.55
CA THR A 204 2.05 18.29 -2.03
C THR A 204 2.48 17.33 -0.93
N GLY A 205 3.29 17.78 0.04
CA GLY A 205 3.80 16.86 1.08
C GLY A 205 2.74 16.25 2.00
N SER A 206 1.62 16.93 2.26
CA SER A 206 0.54 16.38 3.12
C SER A 206 -0.44 15.51 2.34
N SER A 207 -0.78 15.87 1.09
CA SER A 207 -1.61 15.05 0.21
C SER A 207 -0.91 13.74 -0.14
N GLU A 208 0.38 13.81 -0.48
CA GLU A 208 1.24 12.64 -0.71
C GLU A 208 1.32 11.74 0.52
N LEU A 209 1.61 12.30 1.69
CA LEU A 209 1.67 11.51 2.92
C LEU A 209 0.34 10.81 3.20
N LEU A 210 -0.80 11.50 3.00
CA LEU A 210 -2.12 10.91 3.17
C LEU A 210 -2.35 9.77 2.17
N TYR A 211 -1.99 9.97 0.90
CA TYR A 211 -2.13 8.98 -0.15
C TYR A 211 -1.25 7.75 0.11
N TYR A 212 0.01 7.93 0.47
CA TYR A 212 0.95 6.86 0.75
C TYR A 212 0.62 6.13 2.06
N ALA A 213 0.26 6.85 3.13
CA ALA A 213 -0.18 6.23 4.37
C ALA A 213 -1.48 5.47 4.19
N GLY A 214 -2.45 6.03 3.45
CA GLY A 214 -3.70 5.36 3.11
C GLY A 214 -3.47 4.09 2.30
N SER A 215 -2.57 4.15 1.31
CA SER A 215 -2.17 3.01 0.48
C SER A 215 -1.45 1.93 1.30
N PHE A 216 -0.51 2.30 2.18
CA PHE A 216 0.11 1.36 3.11
C PHE A 216 -0.92 0.68 4.01
N VAL A 217 -1.84 1.46 4.59
CA VAL A 217 -2.90 0.93 5.46
C VAL A 217 -3.76 -0.06 4.70
N LEU A 218 -4.26 0.30 3.51
CA LEU A 218 -5.18 -0.54 2.75
C LEU A 218 -4.49 -1.76 2.12
N LEU A 219 -3.33 -1.56 1.52
CA LEU A 219 -2.68 -2.58 0.69
C LEU A 219 -1.72 -3.47 1.48
N THR A 220 -1.20 -3.02 2.63
CA THR A 220 -0.22 -3.79 3.42
C THR A 220 -0.71 -4.13 4.83
N LEU A 221 -1.09 -3.12 5.61
CA LEU A 221 -1.43 -3.33 7.02
C LEU A 221 -2.79 -4.04 7.19
N ALA A 222 -3.82 -3.63 6.46
CA ALA A 222 -5.15 -4.22 6.51
C ALA A 222 -5.17 -5.72 6.12
N PRO A 223 -4.52 -6.19 5.03
CA PRO A 223 -4.50 -7.62 4.72
C PRO A 223 -3.75 -8.43 5.78
N PHE A 224 -2.69 -7.86 6.36
CA PHE A 224 -1.98 -8.47 7.49
C PHE A 224 -2.85 -8.55 8.75
N ILE A 225 -3.53 -7.46 9.14
CA ILE A 225 -4.44 -7.46 10.30
C ILE A 225 -5.57 -8.48 10.07
N TRP A 226 -6.18 -8.47 8.88
CA TRP A 226 -7.29 -9.36 8.55
C TRP A 226 -6.91 -10.83 8.63
N LEU A 227 -5.68 -11.19 8.26
CA LEU A 227 -5.14 -12.56 8.40
C LEU A 227 -5.30 -13.11 9.83
N TYR A 228 -5.19 -12.27 10.85
CA TYR A 228 -5.39 -12.64 12.26
C TYR A 228 -6.84 -12.51 12.73
N LEU A 229 -7.58 -11.52 12.22
CA LEU A 229 -8.95 -11.27 12.68
C LEU A 229 -9.98 -12.25 12.09
N ARG A 230 -9.72 -12.84 10.92
CA ARG A 230 -10.70 -13.64 10.16
C ARG A 230 -11.40 -14.76 10.95
N LYS A 231 -10.72 -15.39 11.91
CA LYS A 231 -11.32 -16.45 12.74
C LYS A 231 -12.28 -15.93 13.82
N GLY A 232 -12.14 -14.66 14.22
CA GLY A 232 -12.88 -14.07 15.32
C GLY A 232 -14.12 -13.25 14.91
N PHE A 233 -14.29 -12.95 13.62
CA PHE A 233 -15.32 -12.05 13.13
C PHE A 233 -16.03 -12.61 11.90
N ALA A 234 -17.36 -12.57 11.92
CA ALA A 234 -18.21 -12.82 10.76
C ALA A 234 -18.92 -11.51 10.38
N LEU A 235 -18.49 -10.87 9.29
CA LEU A 235 -19.07 -9.62 8.79
C LEU A 235 -19.98 -9.86 7.58
N GLY A 236 -20.21 -11.13 7.22
CA GLY A 236 -21.05 -11.52 6.10
C GLY A 236 -20.52 -10.92 4.80
N ARG A 237 -21.35 -10.15 4.09
CA ARG A 237 -20.95 -9.57 2.80
C ARG A 237 -19.86 -8.51 2.91
N LEU A 238 -19.68 -7.87 4.07
CA LEU A 238 -18.63 -6.89 4.28
C LEU A 238 -17.23 -7.52 4.35
N GLU A 239 -17.13 -8.84 4.56
CA GLU A 239 -15.85 -9.55 4.45
C GLU A 239 -15.25 -9.49 3.05
N ALA A 240 -16.06 -9.24 2.03
CA ALA A 240 -15.58 -9.10 0.66
C ALA A 240 -14.60 -7.94 0.49
N PHE A 241 -14.74 -6.87 1.31
CA PHE A 241 -13.87 -5.70 1.32
C PHE A 241 -12.56 -5.91 2.09
N ALA A 242 -12.35 -7.08 2.69
CA ALA A 242 -11.08 -7.35 3.33
C ALA A 242 -10.00 -7.64 2.27
N PRO A 243 -8.93 -6.83 2.17
CA PRO A 243 -7.86 -7.07 1.21
C PRO A 243 -7.15 -8.39 1.51
N SER A 244 -6.71 -9.08 0.46
CA SER A 244 -6.06 -10.38 0.58
C SER A 244 -4.53 -10.27 0.72
N VAL A 245 -3.89 -11.38 1.08
CA VAL A 245 -2.43 -11.48 1.04
C VAL A 245 -1.88 -11.34 -0.39
N LEU A 246 -2.68 -11.59 -1.43
CA LEU A 246 -2.27 -11.30 -2.81
C LEU A 246 -2.14 -9.79 -3.02
N VAL A 247 -3.11 -9.00 -2.56
CA VAL A 247 -3.04 -7.53 -2.62
C VAL A 247 -1.75 -7.06 -1.97
N LEU A 248 -1.46 -7.54 -0.75
CA LEU A 248 -0.22 -7.28 -0.03
C LEU A 248 1.02 -7.63 -0.84
N ALA A 249 1.14 -8.89 -1.27
CA ALA A 249 2.34 -9.37 -1.93
C ALA A 249 2.58 -8.72 -3.30
N ALA A 250 1.51 -8.41 -4.04
CA ALA A 250 1.60 -7.76 -5.35
C ALA A 250 1.95 -6.27 -5.26
N SER A 251 1.45 -5.55 -4.24
CA SER A 251 1.76 -4.12 -4.07
C SER A 251 3.01 -3.86 -3.24
N ALA A 252 3.53 -4.86 -2.51
CA ALA A 252 4.67 -4.70 -1.62
C ALA A 252 5.90 -3.98 -2.22
N PRO A 253 6.24 -4.13 -3.52
CA PRO A 253 7.35 -3.38 -4.11
C PRO A 253 7.23 -1.85 -4.00
N MET A 254 6.02 -1.29 -3.81
CA MET A 254 5.83 0.15 -3.56
C MET A 254 6.67 0.67 -2.38
N ALA A 255 6.98 -0.20 -1.42
CA ALA A 255 7.78 0.15 -0.25
C ALA A 255 9.26 0.41 -0.58
N ALA A 256 9.74 0.05 -1.77
CA ALA A 256 11.15 0.16 -2.12
C ALA A 256 11.55 1.51 -2.75
N PHE A 257 10.56 2.29 -3.19
CA PHE A 257 10.76 3.51 -3.97
C PHE A 257 10.33 4.74 -3.15
N ASN A 258 11.07 5.04 -2.08
CA ASN A 258 10.75 6.11 -1.14
C ASN A 258 11.95 7.02 -0.82
N SER A 259 12.87 7.22 -1.76
CA SER A 259 14.14 7.93 -1.53
C SER A 259 13.99 9.42 -1.25
N ASP A 260 13.12 10.10 -1.99
CA ASP A 260 12.75 11.51 -1.84
C ASP A 260 12.24 11.85 -0.44
N ASN A 261 11.54 10.90 0.16
CA ASN A 261 10.81 11.05 1.42
C ASN A 261 11.41 10.18 2.54
N TRP A 262 12.61 9.62 2.33
CA TRP A 262 13.24 8.63 3.22
C TRP A 262 13.55 9.17 4.62
N SER A 263 13.76 10.48 4.76
CA SER A 263 14.07 11.08 6.05
C SER A 263 12.88 11.14 7.00
N MET A 264 11.65 10.95 6.50
CA MET A 264 10.46 11.04 7.32
C MET A 264 10.23 9.75 8.10
N LEU A 265 9.93 9.87 9.40
CA LEU A 265 9.67 8.72 10.28
C LEU A 265 8.51 7.85 9.75
N PRO A 266 7.36 8.41 9.32
CA PRO A 266 6.29 7.60 8.73
C PRO A 266 6.76 6.79 7.54
N THR A 267 7.55 7.37 6.64
CA THR A 267 8.08 6.69 5.45
C THR A 267 8.95 5.50 5.84
N GLN A 268 9.96 5.72 6.70
CA GLN A 268 10.85 4.65 7.16
C GLN A 268 10.07 3.53 7.86
N MET A 269 9.13 3.90 8.73
CA MET A 269 8.27 2.93 9.41
C MET A 269 7.41 2.13 8.42
N MET A 270 6.80 2.75 7.42
CA MET A 270 6.02 2.02 6.41
C MET A 270 6.87 1.01 5.64
N VAL A 271 8.08 1.39 5.23
CA VAL A 271 9.02 0.47 4.55
C VAL A 271 9.39 -0.70 5.47
N MET A 272 9.85 -0.39 6.68
CA MET A 272 10.30 -1.39 7.65
C MET A 272 9.16 -2.32 8.09
N MET A 273 7.97 -1.77 8.37
CA MET A 273 6.78 -2.55 8.69
C MET A 273 6.39 -3.45 7.53
N THR A 274 6.46 -2.99 6.28
CA THR A 274 6.18 -3.84 5.10
C THR A 274 7.11 -5.04 5.05
N VAL A 275 8.43 -4.83 5.21
CA VAL A 275 9.44 -5.89 5.25
C VAL A 275 9.18 -6.85 6.40
N ILE A 276 8.94 -6.35 7.62
CA ILE A 276 8.66 -7.18 8.80
C ILE A 276 7.37 -7.99 8.60
N ILE A 277 6.31 -7.39 8.06
CA ILE A 277 5.05 -8.06 7.76
C ILE A 277 5.26 -9.19 6.76
N LEU A 278 5.99 -8.95 5.67
CA LEU A 278 6.32 -9.99 4.68
C LEU A 278 7.06 -11.16 5.32
N LEU A 279 8.05 -10.88 6.18
CA LEU A 279 8.80 -11.92 6.88
C LEU A 279 7.93 -12.71 7.88
N VAL A 280 7.01 -12.05 8.58
CA VAL A 280 6.05 -12.72 9.48
C VAL A 280 5.10 -13.63 8.69
N VAL A 281 4.59 -13.17 7.54
CA VAL A 281 3.72 -13.99 6.68
C VAL A 281 4.53 -15.12 6.01
N ALA A 282 5.80 -14.89 5.66
CA ALA A 282 6.71 -15.91 5.14
C ALA A 282 6.98 -17.01 6.19
N ASP A 283 7.24 -16.65 7.45
CA ASP A 283 7.38 -17.63 8.56
C ASP A 283 6.10 -18.46 8.74
N LEU A 284 4.92 -17.83 8.63
CA LEU A 284 3.65 -18.54 8.65
C LEU A 284 3.52 -19.54 7.48
N ALA A 285 3.93 -19.13 6.27
CA ALA A 285 3.94 -19.99 5.09
C ALA A 285 4.88 -21.19 5.28
N LEU A 286 6.10 -20.94 5.78
CA LEU A 286 7.11 -21.95 6.07
C LEU A 286 6.59 -23.00 7.06
N ARG A 287 6.02 -22.55 8.20
CA ARG A 287 5.43 -23.44 9.21
C ARG A 287 4.24 -24.24 8.70
N SER A 288 3.57 -23.74 7.66
CA SER A 288 2.44 -24.40 7.01
C SER A 288 2.85 -25.30 5.84
N GLY A 289 4.14 -25.44 5.55
CA GLY A 289 4.66 -26.22 4.41
C GLY A 289 4.43 -25.58 3.03
N LEU A 290 4.09 -24.30 2.99
CA LEU A 290 3.80 -23.51 1.78
C LEU A 290 5.09 -22.88 1.23
N TRP A 291 5.99 -23.72 0.69
CA TRP A 291 7.34 -23.33 0.29
C TRP A 291 7.39 -22.29 -0.84
N ARG A 292 6.40 -22.30 -1.75
CA ARG A 292 6.35 -21.35 -2.87
C ARG A 292 6.04 -19.94 -2.37
N GLU A 293 5.05 -19.84 -1.49
CA GLU A 293 4.64 -18.61 -0.82
C GLU A 293 5.78 -18.08 0.06
N PHE A 294 6.41 -18.94 0.86
CA PHE A 294 7.60 -18.57 1.63
C PHE A 294 8.68 -17.95 0.74
N THR A 295 9.02 -18.61 -0.37
CA THR A 295 10.07 -18.14 -1.29
C THR A 295 9.73 -16.76 -1.87
N VAL A 296 8.51 -16.57 -2.37
CA VAL A 296 8.10 -15.30 -2.99
C VAL A 296 8.04 -14.16 -1.97
N LEU A 297 7.49 -14.40 -0.78
CA LEU A 297 7.40 -13.39 0.28
C LEU A 297 8.78 -12.99 0.82
N THR A 298 9.68 -13.96 1.01
CA THR A 298 11.06 -13.68 1.41
C THR A 298 11.83 -12.95 0.31
N ALA A 299 11.68 -13.35 -0.96
CA ALA A 299 12.28 -12.65 -2.09
C ALA A 299 11.79 -11.20 -2.19
N ALA A 300 10.48 -10.96 -1.97
CA ALA A 300 9.91 -9.62 -1.91
C ALA A 300 10.56 -8.78 -0.81
N ALA A 301 10.69 -9.32 0.41
CA ALA A 301 11.31 -8.63 1.53
C ALA A 301 12.78 -8.25 1.25
N ILE A 302 13.57 -9.19 0.70
CA ILE A 302 14.97 -8.95 0.33
C ILE A 302 15.07 -7.88 -0.77
N LEU A 303 14.23 -7.99 -1.80
CA LEU A 303 14.27 -7.07 -2.94
C LEU A 303 13.89 -5.65 -2.54
N ILE A 304 12.90 -5.47 -1.65
CA ILE A 304 12.54 -4.15 -1.12
C ILE A 304 13.71 -3.50 -0.40
N VAL A 305 14.42 -4.24 0.45
CA VAL A 305 15.60 -3.72 1.16
C VAL A 305 16.70 -3.36 0.16
N ALA A 306 17.01 -4.25 -0.79
CA ALA A 306 18.06 -4.01 -1.78
C ALA A 306 17.79 -2.78 -2.67
N ILE A 307 16.55 -2.62 -3.14
CA ILE A 307 16.16 -1.48 -3.98
C ILE A 307 16.12 -0.18 -3.15
N GLN A 308 15.61 -0.22 -1.92
CA GLN A 308 15.61 0.96 -1.05
C GLN A 308 17.03 1.41 -0.70
N GLU A 309 17.94 0.47 -0.42
CA GLU A 309 19.36 0.77 -0.20
C GLU A 309 20.01 1.36 -1.45
N LEU A 310 19.73 0.79 -2.62
CA LEU A 310 20.20 1.33 -3.90
C LEU A 310 19.82 2.80 -4.07
N PHE A 311 18.53 3.14 -3.90
CA PHE A 311 18.08 4.52 -4.06
C PHE A 311 18.56 5.45 -2.94
N VAL A 312 18.81 4.95 -1.73
CA VAL A 312 19.40 5.76 -0.64
C VAL A 312 20.87 6.07 -0.93
N LEU A 313 21.64 5.09 -1.43
CA LEU A 313 23.08 5.24 -1.66
C LEU A 313 23.40 5.97 -2.97
N GLN A 314 22.57 5.79 -4.00
CA GLN A 314 22.78 6.34 -5.34
C GLN A 314 21.80 7.48 -5.68
N ALA A 315 21.14 8.09 -4.70
CA ALA A 315 20.18 9.19 -4.93
C ALA A 315 20.77 10.37 -5.74
N HIS A 316 22.08 10.58 -5.67
CA HIS A 316 22.77 11.64 -6.41
C HIS A 316 22.84 11.40 -7.93
N GLU A 317 22.65 10.16 -8.38
CA GLU A 317 22.61 9.78 -9.80
C GLU A 317 21.19 9.93 -10.40
N LEU A 318 20.17 10.23 -9.58
CA LEU A 318 18.81 10.48 -10.06
C LEU A 318 18.77 11.80 -10.83
N VAL A 319 18.07 11.80 -11.97
CA VAL A 319 17.81 13.01 -12.75
C VAL A 319 16.83 13.92 -12.01
N ARG A 320 15.74 13.35 -11.47
CA ARG A 320 14.84 14.02 -10.51
C ARG A 320 14.71 13.16 -9.28
N ILE A 321 14.81 13.78 -8.11
CA ILE A 321 14.81 13.06 -6.83
C ILE A 321 13.50 12.27 -6.59
N TRP A 322 12.39 12.76 -7.13
CA TRP A 322 11.07 12.14 -7.04
C TRP A 322 10.77 11.16 -8.19
N ASP A 323 11.70 10.90 -9.12
CA ASP A 323 11.48 9.89 -10.18
C ASP A 323 11.03 8.51 -9.64
N PRO A 324 11.57 7.99 -8.51
CA PRO A 324 11.11 6.72 -7.93
C PRO A 324 9.64 6.73 -7.48
N THR A 325 9.09 7.89 -7.13
CA THR A 325 7.73 8.04 -6.63
C THR A 325 6.69 7.57 -7.64
N GLU A 326 6.91 7.86 -8.92
CA GLU A 326 6.05 7.46 -10.03
C GLU A 326 5.95 5.92 -10.17
N TYR A 327 7.07 5.23 -9.94
CA TYR A 327 7.10 3.76 -9.92
C TYR A 327 6.34 3.21 -8.72
N LYS A 328 6.47 3.86 -7.55
CA LYS A 328 5.69 3.52 -6.34
C LYS A 328 4.20 3.68 -6.57
N GLU A 329 3.77 4.77 -7.20
CA GLU A 329 2.36 5.04 -7.52
C GLU A 329 1.79 3.99 -8.48
N LEU A 330 2.59 3.55 -9.46
CA LEU A 330 2.20 2.43 -10.31
C LEU A 330 1.97 1.12 -9.52
N PHE A 331 2.86 0.78 -8.57
CA PHE A 331 2.63 -0.39 -7.70
C PHE A 331 1.39 -0.24 -6.81
N ILE A 332 1.12 0.96 -6.31
CA ILE A 332 -0.11 1.28 -5.58
C ILE A 332 -1.33 1.05 -6.49
N ALA A 333 -1.31 1.58 -7.71
CA ALA A 333 -2.38 1.46 -8.69
C ALA A 333 -2.67 0.00 -9.05
N VAL A 334 -1.63 -0.83 -9.25
CA VAL A 334 -1.78 -2.29 -9.44
C VAL A 334 -2.45 -2.93 -8.23
N GLY A 335 -2.00 -2.62 -7.00
CA GLY A 335 -2.61 -3.13 -5.77
C GLY A 335 -4.09 -2.76 -5.64
N LEU A 336 -4.43 -1.51 -5.94
CA LEU A 336 -5.81 -1.01 -5.94
C LEU A 336 -6.67 -1.71 -7.01
N ALA A 337 -6.14 -1.96 -8.21
CA ALA A 337 -6.85 -2.68 -9.26
C ALA A 337 -7.15 -4.13 -8.86
N ILE A 338 -6.17 -4.84 -8.28
CA ILE A 338 -6.37 -6.20 -7.76
C ILE A 338 -7.42 -6.19 -6.64
N TYR A 339 -7.33 -5.24 -5.70
CA TYR A 339 -8.28 -5.10 -4.59
C TYR A 339 -9.71 -4.85 -5.07
N GLY A 340 -9.90 -3.94 -6.05
CA GLY A 340 -11.20 -3.66 -6.66
C GLY A 340 -11.79 -4.90 -7.34
N TYR A 341 -10.98 -5.61 -8.13
CA TYR A 341 -11.39 -6.84 -8.80
C TYR A 341 -11.79 -7.94 -7.81
N GLU A 342 -10.97 -8.20 -6.78
CA GLU A 342 -11.27 -9.22 -5.76
C GLU A 342 -12.58 -8.91 -5.02
N THR A 343 -12.77 -7.65 -4.62
CA THR A 343 -13.96 -7.21 -3.90
C THR A 343 -15.21 -7.38 -4.76
N TRP A 344 -15.15 -6.93 -6.02
CA TRP A 344 -16.23 -7.11 -6.99
C TRP A 344 -16.57 -8.59 -7.21
N SER A 345 -15.54 -9.43 -7.42
CA SER A 345 -15.71 -10.86 -7.65
C SER A 345 -16.39 -11.55 -6.46
N ARG A 346 -15.94 -11.26 -5.23
CA ARG A 346 -16.51 -11.85 -3.99
C ARG A 346 -17.95 -11.41 -3.75
N LEU A 347 -18.28 -10.14 -4.02
CA LEU A 347 -19.65 -9.64 -3.88
C LEU A 347 -20.59 -10.22 -4.94
N ARG A 348 -20.08 -10.60 -6.12
CA ARG A 348 -20.89 -11.24 -7.16
C ARG A 348 -21.15 -12.72 -6.90
N SER A 349 -20.21 -13.44 -6.30
CA SER A 349 -20.41 -14.85 -5.94
C SER A 349 -21.45 -14.99 -4.82
N SER A 350 -22.57 -15.67 -5.11
CA SER A 350 -23.65 -15.94 -4.13
C SER A 350 -23.26 -16.97 -3.06
N ALA A 351 -22.12 -17.65 -3.20
CA ALA A 351 -21.67 -18.65 -2.26
C ALA A 351 -20.71 -18.02 -1.24
N PRO A 352 -20.88 -18.26 0.08
CA PRO A 352 -19.78 -18.05 1.00
C PRO A 352 -18.60 -18.88 0.49
N THR A 353 -17.45 -18.26 0.30
CA THR A 353 -16.19 -18.94 -0.03
C THR A 353 -16.00 -20.06 0.97
N THR A 354 -16.39 -21.27 0.57
CA THR A 354 -16.17 -22.48 1.34
C THR A 354 -14.71 -22.82 1.09
N GLU A 355 -13.82 -22.10 1.77
CA GLU A 355 -12.43 -22.54 1.85
C GLU A 355 -12.46 -23.92 2.49
N LEU A 356 -11.98 -24.90 1.73
CA LEU A 356 -11.84 -26.28 2.14
C LEU A 356 -11.25 -26.33 3.56
N ARG A 357 -12.07 -26.76 4.52
CA ARG A 357 -11.60 -27.36 5.78
C ARG A 357 -10.79 -28.60 5.39
N ILE A 358 -9.49 -28.43 5.19
CA ILE A 358 -8.57 -29.56 5.09
C ILE A 358 -8.62 -30.30 6.44
N GLY A 359 -8.89 -31.60 6.33
CA GLY A 359 -9.53 -32.41 7.34
C GLY A 359 -8.76 -32.61 8.63
N ARG A 360 -9.52 -32.71 9.73
CA ARG A 360 -9.18 -33.61 10.84
C ARG A 360 -9.14 -35.02 10.28
N ARG A 361 -7.95 -35.59 10.11
CA ARG A 361 -7.82 -37.05 10.12
C ARG A 361 -8.18 -37.54 11.52
N SER A 362 -9.38 -38.10 11.62
CA SER A 362 -9.76 -39.06 12.64
C SER A 362 -8.76 -40.21 12.60
N MET A 363 -7.89 -40.32 13.61
CA MET A 363 -7.29 -41.61 13.94
C MET A 363 -8.28 -42.36 14.81
N ALA A 364 -8.98 -43.30 14.18
CA ALA A 364 -9.70 -44.38 14.83
C ALA A 364 -9.54 -45.60 13.90
N GLY A 365 -8.97 -46.67 14.44
CA GLY A 365 -8.60 -47.89 13.72
C GLY A 365 -7.19 -48.31 14.05
#